data_AF-A0A7Z9UD82-F1
#
_entry.id   AF-A0A7Z9UD82-F1
#
_cell.length_a   1.000
_cell.length_b   1.000
_cell.length_c   1.000
_cell.angle_alpha   90.00
_cell.angle_beta   90.00
_cell.angle_gamma   90.00
#
_symmetry.space_group_name_H-M   'P 1'
#
loop_
_entity.id
_entity.type
_entity.pdbx_description
1 polymer ?
#
loop_
_entity_poly.entity_id
_entity_poly.type
_entity_poly.pdbx_seq_one_letter_code
_entity_poly.pdbx_strand_id
1 'polypeptide(L)'
;MAFRFRRTVKIFPGVRLNLGKRGVSVSAGMRGANVTLGRNGLYGNVGAPGTGLSYREKLLKNRQLGGPSASANGDHPQSSPLPPIAEQIAQVQLNTATGDISILDADGQDLGNEAMAAAKAYALDALKDTLNEQVDTHNRMMARIGAIHLGTPASDQFPKFLSEPFDLPEPVRPVPRKPDWKAWFCPARRRAIMESNQRKLSEYQRQRVQWQSDREHHQRKETQRATLYQRAVQGSLSAMESVLDDHLMDIDWPQETSLSLELSDDGKTLMLDVDLPEIEDFPKTELRMYQRGTGVSVKELSDTALRKLYMAHVHGMGFRLIGEGFACAPSVETVVLSGFTQMTNRATGRVEDRYLYSVKVNRDTWRQIHFGNLEAVDPVEALAAFALRRDMTKTGIFRSIEPWSAGSVSAPA
;
A
#
# COMPACT_ATOMS: atom_id res chain seq x y z
N MET A 1 -30.06 21.35 -16.21
CA MET A 1 -28.68 21.70 -15.81
C MET A 1 -28.61 21.66 -14.30
N ALA A 2 -28.23 20.52 -13.73
CA ALA A 2 -27.95 20.40 -12.30
C ALA A 2 -26.43 20.46 -12.15
N PHE A 3 -25.94 21.32 -11.26
CA PHE A 3 -24.55 21.32 -10.83
C PHE A 3 -24.28 19.97 -10.16
N ARG A 4 -23.62 19.05 -10.87
CA ARG A 4 -23.20 17.76 -10.32
C ARG A 4 -21.73 17.85 -9.92
N PHE A 5 -21.45 17.40 -8.71
CA PHE A 5 -20.12 17.45 -8.12
C PHE A 5 -19.33 16.22 -8.59
N ARG A 6 -18.41 16.41 -9.53
CA ARG A 6 -17.39 15.41 -9.87
C ARG A 6 -16.46 15.24 -8.67
N ARG A 7 -16.47 14.08 -8.02
CA ARG A 7 -15.50 13.75 -6.96
C ARG A 7 -14.35 12.97 -7.59
N THR A 8 -13.12 13.43 -7.37
CA THR A 8 -11.91 12.74 -7.82
C THR A 8 -11.22 12.09 -6.62
N VAL A 9 -10.94 10.79 -6.72
CA VAL A 9 -10.19 10.00 -5.75
C VAL A 9 -8.84 9.67 -6.37
N LYS A 10 -7.76 10.02 -5.67
CA LYS A 10 -6.42 9.52 -6.01
C LYS A 10 -6.21 8.18 -5.37
N ILE A 11 -5.89 7.20 -6.19
CA ILE A 11 -5.70 5.82 -5.83
C ILE A 11 -4.19 5.52 -5.92
N PHE A 12 -3.53 5.41 -4.77
CA PHE A 12 -2.08 5.24 -4.70
C PHE A 12 -1.69 3.80 -4.34
N PRO A 13 -0.68 3.19 -4.97
CA PRO A 13 0.02 2.05 -4.40
C PRO A 13 0.82 2.51 -3.18
N GLY A 14 0.34 2.17 -1.97
CA GLY A 14 1.22 2.02 -0.82
C GLY A 14 1.79 3.29 -0.15
N VAL A 15 1.00 4.34 0.06
CA VAL A 15 1.32 5.37 1.08
C VAL A 15 0.29 5.32 2.19
N ARG A 16 0.67 4.78 3.36
CA ARG A 16 -0.10 4.93 4.61
C ARG A 16 0.66 5.83 5.57
N LEU A 17 0.05 6.95 5.92
CA LEU A 17 0.58 7.94 6.83
C LEU A 17 0.36 7.43 8.26
N ASN A 18 1.37 6.77 8.83
CA ASN A 18 1.33 6.31 10.23
C ASN A 18 1.61 7.50 11.15
N LEU A 19 0.56 8.07 11.75
CA LEU A 19 0.67 9.11 12.76
C LEU A 19 0.91 8.49 14.15
N GLY A 20 2.19 8.34 14.51
CA GLY A 20 2.61 7.91 15.85
C GLY A 20 3.21 9.04 16.68
N LYS A 21 3.18 8.92 18.02
CA LYS A 21 3.58 9.94 19.03
C LYS A 21 5.06 10.41 18.99
N ARG A 22 5.83 10.17 17.91
CA ARG A 22 7.24 10.57 17.75
C ARG A 22 7.63 11.19 16.40
N GLY A 23 6.70 11.44 15.48
CA GLY A 23 7.00 12.18 14.25
C GLY A 23 6.12 11.81 13.07
N VAL A 24 6.10 12.68 12.06
CA VAL A 24 5.48 12.45 10.75
C VAL A 24 6.48 11.67 9.89
N SER A 25 6.15 10.43 9.52
CA SER A 25 6.92 9.68 8.51
C SER A 25 6.05 9.42 7.29
N VAL A 26 6.50 9.89 6.13
CA VAL A 26 5.97 9.52 4.82
C VAL A 26 6.76 8.31 4.36
N SER A 27 6.15 7.12 4.33
CA SER A 27 6.70 5.96 3.62
C SER A 27 6.07 5.92 2.23
N ALA A 28 6.89 6.14 1.21
CA ALA A 28 6.59 5.82 -0.17
C ALA A 28 7.26 4.48 -0.49
N GLY A 29 6.47 3.45 -0.79
CA GLY A 29 6.96 2.12 -1.14
C GLY A 29 6.08 1.00 -0.58
N MET A 30 5.97 -0.10 -1.34
CA MET A 30 5.25 -1.30 -0.92
C MET A 30 5.83 -1.85 0.40
N ARG A 31 4.91 -2.24 1.30
CA ARG A 31 5.13 -2.85 2.64
C ARG A 31 6.35 -3.79 2.71
N GLY A 32 7.19 -3.70 3.76
CA GLY A 32 7.85 -4.91 4.28
C GLY A 32 9.26 -4.81 4.89
N ALA A 33 10.17 -3.97 4.41
CA ALA A 33 11.58 -4.11 4.79
C ALA A 33 12.26 -2.78 5.11
N ASN A 34 12.59 -2.57 6.38
CA ASN A 34 13.57 -1.56 6.79
C ASN A 34 14.52 -2.13 7.84
N VAL A 35 15.82 -2.03 7.55
CA VAL A 35 16.89 -2.31 8.48
C VAL A 35 17.10 -1.04 9.32
N THR A 36 17.11 -1.15 10.64
CA THR A 36 17.41 0.01 11.51
C THR A 36 18.58 -0.35 12.42
N LEU A 37 19.70 0.35 12.23
CA LEU A 37 20.88 0.22 13.08
C LEU A 37 20.81 1.22 14.24
N GLY A 38 21.05 0.74 15.46
CA GLY A 38 21.19 1.58 16.64
C GLY A 38 22.39 1.15 17.48
N ARG A 39 22.71 1.96 18.50
CA ARG A 39 23.94 1.90 19.33
C ARG A 39 24.33 0.54 19.96
N ASN A 40 23.49 -0.50 19.84
CA ASN A 40 23.68 -1.85 20.39
C ASN A 40 23.47 -2.99 19.35
N GLY A 41 23.61 -2.73 18.05
CA GLY A 41 23.66 -3.76 16.98
C GLY A 41 22.56 -3.65 15.90
N LEU A 42 22.64 -4.56 14.92
CA LEU A 42 21.76 -4.67 13.75
C LEU A 42 20.46 -5.40 14.12
N TYR A 43 19.31 -4.79 13.82
CA TYR A 43 17.99 -5.38 14.03
C TYR A 43 17.26 -5.51 12.69
N GLY A 44 16.83 -6.73 12.36
CA GLY A 44 15.86 -6.98 11.29
C GLY A 44 14.46 -6.93 11.88
N ASN A 45 13.59 -6.10 11.33
CA ASN A 45 12.17 -6.08 11.70
C ASN A 45 11.39 -6.88 10.65
N VAL A 46 10.83 -8.02 11.04
CA VAL A 46 9.88 -8.79 10.23
C VAL A 46 8.52 -8.73 10.91
N GLY A 47 7.53 -8.17 10.23
CA GLY A 47 6.16 -8.05 10.74
C GLY A 47 5.16 -8.64 9.76
N ALA A 48 4.38 -9.64 10.20
CA ALA A 48 3.25 -10.15 9.44
C ALA A 48 2.05 -9.18 9.58
N PRO A 49 1.42 -8.72 8.48
CA PRO A 49 0.33 -7.75 8.53
C PRO A 49 -0.87 -8.24 9.35
N GLY A 50 -1.47 -7.36 10.16
CA GLY A 50 -2.76 -7.61 10.82
C GLY A 50 -2.74 -8.49 12.07
N THR A 51 -1.56 -8.86 12.59
CA THR A 51 -1.45 -9.80 13.73
C THR A 51 -0.94 -9.18 15.04
N GLY A 52 -0.40 -7.95 15.00
CA GLY A 52 0.30 -7.35 16.15
C GLY A 52 1.61 -8.06 16.54
N LEU A 53 2.03 -9.09 15.78
CA LEU A 53 3.25 -9.85 16.02
C LEU A 53 4.38 -9.30 15.16
N SER A 54 5.25 -8.52 15.79
CA SER A 54 6.57 -8.20 15.24
C SER A 54 7.61 -9.14 15.85
N TYR A 55 8.29 -9.90 15.00
CA TYR A 55 9.41 -10.71 15.45
C TYR A 55 10.68 -9.88 15.28
N ARG A 56 11.21 -9.42 16.41
CA ARG A 56 12.49 -8.73 16.49
C ARG A 56 13.57 -9.78 16.70
N GLU A 57 14.27 -10.16 15.64
CA GLU A 57 15.43 -11.04 15.79
C GLU A 57 16.73 -10.24 15.80
N LYS A 58 17.55 -10.53 16.81
CA LYS A 58 18.90 -9.98 16.91
C LYS A 58 19.80 -10.81 16.01
N LEU A 59 20.19 -10.25 14.86
CA LEU A 59 21.00 -10.95 13.84
C LEU A 59 22.43 -11.27 14.31
N LEU A 60 22.80 -10.86 15.53
CA LEU A 60 24.03 -11.27 16.20
C LEU A 60 23.72 -11.82 17.60
N LYS A 61 23.67 -13.16 17.70
CA LYS A 61 23.68 -13.88 18.99
C LYS A 61 25.06 -13.70 19.63
N ASN A 62 25.17 -12.70 20.51
CA ASN A 62 26.31 -12.61 21.41
C ASN A 62 26.18 -13.75 22.43
N ARG A 63 26.98 -14.80 22.28
CA ARG A 63 26.99 -15.97 23.15
C ARG A 63 27.69 -15.57 24.46
N GLN A 64 26.93 -15.08 25.45
CA GLN A 64 27.45 -14.85 26.80
C GLN A 64 27.19 -16.05 27.72
N LEU A 65 28.31 -16.65 28.14
CA LEU A 65 28.68 -17.04 29.50
C LEU A 65 27.71 -17.91 30.33
N GLY A 66 28.06 -19.20 30.39
CA GLY A 66 27.89 -20.06 31.57
C GLY A 66 29.07 -21.05 31.61
N GLY A 67 29.96 -20.96 32.60
CA GLY A 67 31.11 -21.87 32.76
C GLY A 67 30.76 -23.14 33.54
N PRO A 68 31.74 -23.90 34.08
CA PRO A 68 33.11 -24.14 33.59
C PRO A 68 33.30 -25.64 33.25
N SER A 69 34.13 -26.01 32.27
CA SER A 69 34.93 -27.26 32.28
C SER A 69 35.68 -27.50 30.96
N ALA A 70 36.90 -28.00 31.14
CA ALA A 70 37.68 -28.86 30.26
C ALA A 70 38.24 -28.28 28.95
N SER A 71 39.55 -28.09 29.00
CA SER A 71 40.54 -28.03 27.94
C SER A 71 40.17 -28.75 26.63
N ALA A 72 40.19 -28.01 25.52
CA ALA A 72 40.59 -28.52 24.21
C ALA A 72 41.01 -27.34 23.33
N ASN A 73 42.27 -27.36 22.88
CA ASN A 73 42.79 -26.47 21.84
C ASN A 73 41.93 -26.62 20.57
N GLY A 74 41.27 -25.53 20.18
CA GLY A 74 40.62 -25.39 18.89
C GLY A 74 40.68 -23.93 18.49
N ASP A 75 41.36 -23.65 17.37
CA ASP A 75 41.43 -22.34 16.72
C ASP A 75 40.04 -21.72 16.58
N HIS A 76 39.78 -20.65 17.33
CA HIS A 76 38.65 -19.77 17.06
C HIS A 76 39.11 -18.69 16.07
N PRO A 77 38.47 -18.54 14.90
CA PRO A 77 38.75 -17.41 14.02
C PRO A 77 38.42 -16.12 14.79
N GLN A 78 39.42 -15.27 14.95
CA GLN A 78 39.24 -13.95 15.54
C GLN A 78 38.13 -13.21 14.80
N SER A 79 37.14 -12.70 15.55
CA SER A 79 36.16 -11.76 15.01
C SER A 79 36.91 -10.48 14.62
N SER A 80 37.28 -10.36 13.34
CA SER A 80 37.82 -9.11 12.79
C SER A 80 36.86 -7.98 13.13
N PRO A 81 37.34 -6.85 13.66
CA PRO A 81 36.49 -5.69 13.92
C PRO A 81 35.81 -5.25 12.62
N LEU A 82 34.51 -4.94 12.71
CA LEU A 82 33.75 -4.43 11.57
C LEU A 82 34.42 -3.16 11.04
N PRO A 83 34.57 -3.00 9.71
CA PRO A 83 35.10 -1.77 9.17
C PRO A 83 34.13 -0.62 9.48
N PRO A 84 34.61 0.62 9.74
CA PRO A 84 33.77 1.76 10.10
C PRO A 84 32.64 2.04 9.10
N ILE A 85 32.87 1.73 7.82
CA ILE A 85 31.87 1.90 6.76
C ILE A 85 30.71 0.91 6.89
N ALA A 86 30.92 -0.28 7.45
CA ALA A 86 29.84 -1.24 7.70
C ALA A 86 28.86 -0.76 8.76
N GLU A 87 29.31 0.09 9.70
CA GLU A 87 28.45 0.72 10.71
C GLU A 87 27.60 1.86 10.14
N GLN A 88 27.92 2.35 8.94
CA GLN A 88 27.16 3.40 8.27
C GLN A 88 26.04 2.84 7.38
N ILE A 89 26.06 1.54 7.06
CA ILE A 89 25.07 0.89 6.21
C ILE A 89 23.70 0.92 6.90
N ALA A 90 22.76 1.67 6.31
CA ALA A 90 21.38 1.73 6.76
C ALA A 90 20.45 0.94 5.85
N GLN A 91 20.68 0.96 4.53
CA GLN A 91 19.78 0.35 3.56
C GLN A 91 20.52 -0.24 2.36
N VAL A 92 19.96 -1.30 1.78
CA VAL A 92 20.35 -1.83 0.47
C VAL A 92 19.21 -1.53 -0.50
N GLN A 93 19.51 -0.96 -1.66
CA GLN A 93 18.53 -0.63 -2.69
C GLN A 93 18.91 -1.28 -4.03
N LEU A 94 17.95 -1.96 -4.64
CA LEU A 94 18.04 -2.50 -6.00
C LEU A 94 17.36 -1.55 -6.99
N ASN A 95 18.09 -1.14 -8.02
CA ASN A 95 17.50 -0.52 -9.19
C ASN A 95 16.83 -1.61 -10.04
N THR A 96 15.50 -1.58 -10.16
CA THR A 96 14.73 -2.62 -10.86
C THR A 96 14.79 -2.51 -12.39
N ALA A 97 15.32 -1.41 -12.93
CA ALA A 97 15.54 -1.19 -14.35
C ALA A 97 16.93 -1.66 -14.80
N THR A 98 17.97 -1.42 -14.00
CA THR A 98 19.36 -1.75 -14.36
C THR A 98 19.90 -3.01 -13.66
N GLY A 99 19.39 -3.34 -12.48
CA GLY A 99 19.90 -4.41 -11.62
C GLY A 99 21.03 -3.95 -10.69
N ASP A 100 21.39 -2.67 -10.73
CA ASP A 100 22.42 -2.09 -9.87
C ASP A 100 22.00 -2.11 -8.41
N ILE A 101 22.95 -2.40 -7.53
CA ILE A 101 22.73 -2.47 -6.09
C ILE A 101 23.52 -1.34 -5.44
N SER A 102 22.81 -0.41 -4.80
CA SER A 102 23.37 0.67 -3.99
C SER A 102 23.26 0.36 -2.51
N ILE A 103 24.26 0.75 -1.74
CA ILE A 103 24.24 0.63 -0.27
C ILE A 103 24.22 2.02 0.31
N LEU A 104 23.12 2.36 0.97
CA LEU A 104 22.85 3.71 1.44
C LEU A 104 23.09 3.85 2.94
N ASP A 105 23.52 5.04 3.34
CA ASP A 105 23.54 5.46 4.75
C ASP A 105 22.17 5.92 5.26
N ALA A 106 22.13 6.38 6.51
CA ALA A 106 20.90 6.84 7.16
C ALA A 106 20.30 8.10 6.53
N ASP A 107 21.11 8.88 5.80
CA ASP A 107 20.71 10.09 5.08
C ASP A 107 20.37 9.79 3.60
N GLY A 108 20.48 8.52 3.17
CA GLY A 108 20.16 8.05 1.83
C GLY A 108 21.29 8.23 0.80
N GLN A 109 22.53 8.52 1.24
CA GLN A 109 23.67 8.67 0.34
C GLN A 109 24.31 7.31 0.03
N ASP A 110 24.70 7.10 -1.24
CA ASP A 110 25.37 5.87 -1.66
C ASP A 110 26.81 5.81 -1.12
N LEU A 111 27.08 4.79 -0.31
CA LEU A 111 28.37 4.50 0.30
C LEU A 111 29.35 3.81 -0.66
N GLY A 112 28.88 3.42 -1.85
CA GLY A 112 29.71 2.93 -2.95
C GLY A 112 30.34 1.55 -2.73
N ASN A 113 31.40 1.28 -3.50
CA ASN A 113 31.99 -0.06 -3.63
C ASN A 113 32.61 -0.60 -2.34
N GLU A 114 33.13 0.27 -1.46
CA GLU A 114 33.72 -0.15 -0.19
C GLU A 114 32.67 -0.71 0.76
N ALA A 115 31.49 -0.08 0.84
CA ALA A 115 30.36 -0.60 1.60
C ALA A 115 29.82 -1.89 1.00
N MET A 116 29.78 -2.01 -0.33
CA MET A 116 29.40 -3.25 -1.02
C MET A 116 30.35 -4.41 -0.69
N ALA A 117 31.66 -4.14 -0.66
CA ALA A 117 32.66 -5.14 -0.26
C ALA A 117 32.48 -5.53 1.22
N ALA A 118 32.26 -4.55 2.11
CA ALA A 118 32.00 -4.81 3.52
C ALA A 118 30.72 -5.64 3.75
N ALA A 119 29.63 -5.32 3.05
CA ALA A 119 28.38 -6.07 3.12
C ALA A 119 28.56 -7.52 2.64
N LYS A 120 29.29 -7.74 1.55
CA LYS A 120 29.61 -9.09 1.05
C LYS A 120 30.52 -9.88 2.01
N ALA A 121 31.43 -9.23 2.70
CA ALA A 121 32.37 -9.89 3.60
C ALA A 121 31.75 -10.25 4.96
N TYR A 122 30.91 -9.37 5.51
CA TYR A 122 30.44 -9.46 6.90
C TYR A 122 28.93 -9.71 7.04
N ALA A 123 28.13 -9.50 5.99
CA ALA A 123 26.67 -9.59 6.04
C ALA A 123 26.07 -10.21 4.76
N LEU A 124 26.76 -11.19 4.16
CA LEU A 124 26.38 -11.75 2.87
C LEU A 124 24.96 -12.32 2.83
N ASP A 125 24.58 -13.07 3.86
CA ASP A 125 23.26 -13.70 3.93
C ASP A 125 22.16 -12.65 4.06
N ALA A 126 22.33 -11.67 4.96
CA ALA A 126 21.39 -10.55 5.11
C ALA A 126 21.26 -9.71 3.83
N LEU A 127 22.38 -9.50 3.10
CA LEU A 127 22.38 -8.83 1.81
C LEU A 127 21.58 -9.63 0.76
N LYS A 128 21.80 -10.94 0.68
CA LYS A 128 21.06 -11.82 -0.24
C LYS A 128 19.58 -11.89 0.09
N ASP A 129 19.23 -12.00 1.36
CA ASP A 129 17.84 -12.05 1.82
C ASP A 129 17.11 -10.76 1.45
N THR A 130 17.75 -9.60 1.70
CA THR A 130 17.19 -8.28 1.34
C THR A 130 16.99 -8.15 -0.19
N LEU A 131 17.98 -8.56 -0.98
CA LEU A 131 17.87 -8.54 -2.45
C LEU A 131 16.79 -9.49 -2.94
N ASN A 132 16.71 -10.70 -2.38
CA ASN A 132 15.68 -11.67 -2.74
C ASN A 132 14.29 -11.14 -2.41
N GLU A 133 14.11 -10.50 -1.26
CA GLU A 133 12.84 -9.85 -0.90
C GLU A 133 12.44 -8.74 -1.87
N GLN A 134 13.40 -7.91 -2.32
CA GLN A 134 13.14 -6.86 -3.31
C GLN A 134 12.79 -7.44 -4.69
N VAL A 135 13.51 -8.48 -5.13
CA VAL A 135 13.21 -9.23 -6.36
C VAL A 135 11.82 -9.86 -6.30
N ASP A 136 11.50 -10.55 -5.21
CA ASP A 136 10.20 -11.18 -5.01
C ASP A 136 9.08 -10.14 -4.95
N THR A 137 9.32 -8.99 -4.33
CA THR A 137 8.35 -7.89 -4.26
C THR A 137 8.06 -7.31 -5.64
N HIS A 138 9.11 -7.05 -6.43
CA HIS A 138 8.96 -6.60 -7.82
C HIS A 138 8.19 -7.61 -8.68
N ASN A 139 8.56 -8.88 -8.61
CA ASN A 139 7.90 -9.93 -9.40
C ASN A 139 6.44 -10.16 -8.96
N ARG A 140 6.14 -10.05 -7.66
CA ARG A 140 4.75 -10.07 -7.16
C ARG A 140 3.94 -8.88 -7.68
N MET A 141 4.53 -7.69 -7.71
CA MET A 141 3.89 -6.50 -8.30
C MET A 141 3.58 -6.75 -9.78
N MET A 142 4.55 -7.24 -10.56
CA MET A 142 4.36 -7.60 -11.97
C MET A 142 3.26 -8.64 -12.19
N ALA A 143 3.17 -9.66 -11.33
CA ALA A 143 2.09 -10.65 -11.39
C ALA A 143 0.72 -10.02 -11.08
N ARG A 144 0.64 -9.13 -10.08
CA ARG A 144 -0.60 -8.44 -9.69
C ARG A 144 -1.12 -7.50 -10.76
N ILE A 145 -0.24 -6.86 -11.54
CA ILE A 145 -0.62 -6.01 -12.67
C ILE A 145 -1.55 -6.75 -13.63
N GLY A 146 -1.20 -7.98 -14.01
CA GLY A 146 -1.98 -8.80 -14.94
C GLY A 146 -3.17 -9.51 -14.30
N ALA A 147 -3.31 -9.44 -12.98
CA ALA A 147 -4.26 -10.23 -12.21
C ALA A 147 -5.16 -9.37 -11.29
N ILE A 148 -5.21 -8.06 -11.50
CA ILE A 148 -5.98 -7.14 -10.65
C ILE A 148 -7.48 -7.46 -10.62
N HIS A 149 -8.01 -8.04 -11.71
CA HIS A 149 -9.41 -8.46 -11.83
C HIS A 149 -9.76 -9.65 -10.93
N LEU A 150 -8.78 -10.42 -10.44
CA LEU A 150 -9.06 -11.61 -9.62
C LEU A 150 -9.75 -11.29 -8.29
N GLY A 151 -9.58 -10.08 -7.76
CA GLY A 151 -10.29 -9.67 -6.55
C GLY A 151 -11.64 -9.00 -6.79
N THR A 152 -12.17 -9.04 -8.02
CA THR A 152 -13.42 -8.36 -8.37
C THR A 152 -14.61 -9.01 -7.66
N PRO A 153 -15.39 -8.25 -6.87
CA PRO A 153 -16.55 -8.81 -6.18
C PRO A 153 -17.69 -9.10 -7.16
N ALA A 154 -18.53 -10.08 -6.79
CA ALA A 154 -19.81 -10.27 -7.46
C ALA A 154 -20.76 -9.10 -7.17
N SER A 155 -21.73 -8.87 -8.06
CA SER A 155 -22.63 -7.70 -7.97
C SER A 155 -23.49 -7.65 -6.70
N ASP A 156 -23.71 -8.79 -6.06
CA ASP A 156 -24.50 -9.00 -4.85
C ASP A 156 -23.64 -9.10 -3.57
N GLN A 157 -22.32 -9.07 -3.71
CA GLN A 157 -21.37 -9.16 -2.61
C GLN A 157 -21.06 -7.75 -2.05
N PHE A 158 -22.01 -7.16 -1.33
CA PHE A 158 -21.81 -5.87 -0.66
C PHE A 158 -20.63 -5.93 0.34
N PRO A 159 -19.74 -4.92 0.39
CA PRO A 159 -18.57 -4.94 1.28
C PRO A 159 -18.99 -4.98 2.75
N LYS A 160 -18.31 -5.83 3.53
CA LYS A 160 -18.58 -5.96 4.97
C LYS A 160 -17.97 -4.78 5.72
N PHE A 161 -18.77 -4.13 6.57
CA PHE A 161 -18.24 -3.16 7.51
C PHE A 161 -17.35 -3.87 8.55
N LEU A 162 -16.09 -3.44 8.64
CA LEU A 162 -15.13 -3.92 9.64
C LEU A 162 -14.81 -2.75 10.58
N SER A 163 -15.16 -2.92 11.86
CA SER A 163 -14.84 -1.92 12.87
C SER A 163 -13.34 -1.92 13.17
N GLU A 164 -12.72 -0.75 13.18
CA GLU A 164 -11.33 -0.59 13.61
C GLU A 164 -11.26 -0.57 15.15
N PRO A 165 -10.32 -1.29 15.79
CA PRO A 165 -10.11 -1.18 17.22
C PRO A 165 -9.37 0.11 17.58
N PHE A 166 -9.60 0.61 18.80
CA PHE A 166 -8.84 1.74 19.33
C PHE A 166 -7.54 1.24 19.99
N ASP A 167 -6.43 1.30 19.24
CA ASP A 167 -5.15 0.69 19.63
C ASP A 167 -4.30 1.54 20.61
N LEU A 168 -4.73 2.76 20.96
CA LEU A 168 -3.98 3.57 21.91
C LEU A 168 -4.13 3.00 23.32
N PRO A 169 -3.04 2.59 24.00
CA PRO A 169 -3.12 2.04 25.34
C PRO A 169 -3.57 3.10 26.34
N GLU A 170 -4.38 2.69 27.32
CA GLU A 170 -4.79 3.58 28.40
C GLU A 170 -3.56 4.05 29.19
N PRO A 171 -3.43 5.36 29.47
CA PRO A 171 -2.35 5.87 30.31
C PRO A 171 -2.33 5.18 31.67
N VAL A 172 -1.14 4.75 32.12
CA VAL A 172 -0.99 4.07 33.41
C VAL A 172 -0.84 5.09 34.53
N ARG A 173 -1.60 4.92 35.60
CA ARG A 173 -1.51 5.79 36.78
C ARG A 173 -0.12 5.67 37.42
N PRO A 174 0.63 6.78 37.60
CA PRO A 174 1.96 6.72 38.19
C PRO A 174 1.87 6.36 39.68
N VAL A 175 2.71 5.42 40.11
CA VAL A 175 2.86 5.09 41.53
C VAL A 175 3.64 6.23 42.20
N PRO A 176 3.11 6.86 43.27
CA PRO A 176 3.79 7.97 43.93
C PRO A 176 5.06 7.48 44.65
N ARG A 177 6.18 8.19 44.46
CA ARG A 177 7.40 7.95 45.22
C ARG A 177 7.19 8.37 46.68
N LYS A 178 7.42 7.46 47.62
CA LYS A 178 7.35 7.76 49.05
C LYS A 178 8.62 8.51 49.49
N PRO A 179 8.56 9.39 50.51
CA PRO A 179 9.75 10.05 51.05
C PRO A 179 10.66 9.03 51.74
N ASP A 180 11.95 9.00 51.37
CA ASP A 180 12.96 8.21 52.09
C ASP A 180 13.34 8.87 53.42
N TRP A 181 14.07 8.16 54.29
CA TRP A 181 14.58 8.71 55.56
C TRP A 181 15.37 10.02 55.37
N LYS A 182 16.10 10.18 54.26
CA LYS A 182 16.81 11.43 53.91
C LYS A 182 15.88 12.62 53.67
N ALA A 183 14.63 12.38 53.26
CA ALA A 183 13.64 13.42 53.07
C ALA A 183 13.01 13.90 54.39
N TRP A 184 13.19 13.15 55.49
CA TRP A 184 12.79 13.60 56.82
C TRP A 184 13.73 14.72 57.34
N PHE A 185 15.03 14.58 57.10
CA PHE A 185 16.05 15.54 57.53
C PHE A 185 16.31 16.68 56.53
N CYS A 186 15.94 16.53 55.27
CA CYS A 186 16.16 17.55 54.22
C CYS A 186 14.83 18.03 53.62
N PRO A 187 14.27 19.16 54.08
CA PRO A 187 13.00 19.70 53.58
C PRO A 187 12.99 19.97 52.06
N ALA A 188 14.14 20.36 51.48
CA ALA A 188 14.28 20.55 50.03
C ALA A 188 14.08 19.25 49.24
N ARG A 189 14.62 18.13 49.74
CA ARG A 189 14.46 16.80 49.12
C ARG A 189 13.01 16.31 49.22
N ARG A 190 12.34 16.54 50.36
CA ARG A 190 10.91 16.25 50.53
C ARG A 190 10.06 17.00 49.51
N ARG A 191 10.30 18.30 49.35
CA ARG A 191 9.62 19.14 48.34
C ARG A 191 9.86 18.63 46.92
N ALA A 192 11.10 18.30 46.56
CA ALA A 192 11.41 17.77 45.23
C ALA A 192 10.70 16.44 44.91
N ILE A 193 10.58 15.52 45.88
CA ILE A 193 9.83 14.26 45.71
C ILE A 193 8.33 14.54 45.52
N MET A 194 7.76 15.44 46.32
CA MET A 194 6.35 15.84 46.20
C MET A 194 6.05 16.51 44.87
N GLU A 195 6.88 17.47 44.44
CA GLU A 195 6.77 18.13 43.14
C GLU A 195 6.90 17.12 42.00
N SER A 196 7.83 16.17 42.06
CA SER A 196 7.97 15.13 41.04
C SER A 196 6.72 14.24 40.96
N ASN A 197 6.15 13.84 42.10
CA ASN A 197 4.90 13.08 42.14
C ASN A 197 3.73 13.89 41.57
N GLN A 198 3.64 15.18 41.92
CA GLN A 198 2.61 16.07 41.43
C GLN A 198 2.72 16.29 39.92
N ARG A 199 3.94 16.48 39.38
CA ARG A 199 4.21 16.59 37.94
C ARG A 199 3.81 15.31 37.20
N LYS A 200 4.20 14.14 37.70
CA LYS A 200 3.81 12.84 37.10
C LYS A 200 2.30 12.64 37.13
N LEU A 201 1.64 13.02 38.23
CA LEU A 201 0.18 12.93 38.34
C LEU A 201 -0.53 13.87 37.38
N SER A 202 -0.05 15.11 37.21
CA SER A 202 -0.64 16.08 36.28
C SER A 202 -0.39 15.70 34.81
N GLU A 203 0.78 15.13 34.48
CA GLU A 203 1.05 14.52 33.18
C GLU A 203 0.08 13.36 32.89
N TYR A 204 -0.10 12.45 33.84
CA TYR A 204 -1.07 11.36 33.73
C TYR A 204 -2.50 11.87 33.52
N GLN A 205 -2.94 12.88 34.28
CA GLN A 205 -4.27 13.47 34.12
C GLN A 205 -4.45 14.07 32.72
N ARG A 206 -3.46 14.80 32.21
CA ARG A 206 -3.49 15.33 30.84
C ARG A 206 -3.55 14.22 29.79
N GLN A 207 -2.69 13.20 29.91
CA GLN A 207 -2.68 12.06 29.00
C GLN A 207 -4.01 11.29 29.03
N ARG A 208 -4.63 11.13 30.21
CA ARG A 208 -5.90 10.43 30.38
C ARG A 208 -7.05 11.19 29.72
N VAL A 209 -7.12 12.51 29.91
CA VAL A 209 -8.15 13.35 29.24
C VAL A 209 -7.99 13.28 27.72
N GLN A 210 -6.75 13.41 27.22
CA GLN A 210 -6.49 13.30 25.78
C GLN A 210 -6.92 11.92 25.25
N TRP A 211 -6.51 10.84 25.92
CA TRP A 211 -6.87 9.49 25.54
C TRP A 211 -8.39 9.25 25.54
N GLN A 212 -9.12 9.80 26.52
CA GLN A 212 -10.59 9.72 26.57
C GLN A 212 -11.21 10.44 25.37
N SER A 213 -10.74 11.65 25.05
CA SER A 213 -11.19 12.40 23.88
C SER A 213 -10.90 11.64 22.56
N ASP A 214 -9.70 11.08 22.42
CA ASP A 214 -9.30 10.31 21.24
C ASP A 214 -10.18 9.06 21.08
N ARG A 215 -10.45 8.35 22.19
CA ARG A 215 -11.34 7.17 22.21
C ARG A 215 -12.77 7.52 21.84
N GLU A 216 -13.32 8.60 22.39
CA GLU A 216 -14.68 9.06 22.04
C GLU A 216 -14.78 9.49 20.58
N HIS A 217 -13.80 10.23 20.08
CA HIS A 217 -13.73 10.63 18.67
C HIS A 217 -13.71 9.40 17.76
N HIS A 218 -12.84 8.43 18.07
CA HIS A 218 -12.79 7.16 17.37
C HIS A 218 -14.15 6.43 17.39
N GLN A 219 -14.78 6.30 18.57
CA GLN A 219 -16.09 5.64 18.68
C GLN A 219 -17.19 6.34 17.86
N ARG A 220 -17.19 7.68 17.84
CA ARG A 220 -18.13 8.47 17.02
C ARG A 220 -17.89 8.23 15.54
N LYS A 221 -16.63 8.26 15.09
CA LYS A 221 -16.24 7.96 13.69
C LYS A 221 -16.73 6.56 13.28
N GLU A 222 -16.48 5.54 14.10
CA GLU A 222 -16.89 4.17 13.81
C GLU A 222 -18.42 4.02 13.75
N THR A 223 -19.15 4.69 14.64
CA THR A 223 -20.63 4.71 14.62
C THR A 223 -21.17 5.36 13.34
N GLN A 224 -20.55 6.46 12.91
CA GLN A 224 -20.92 7.15 11.67
C GLN A 224 -20.64 6.26 10.44
N ARG A 225 -19.48 5.59 10.38
CA ARG A 225 -19.16 4.65 9.31
C ARG A 225 -20.14 3.48 9.26
N ALA A 226 -20.47 2.88 10.40
CA ALA A 226 -21.47 1.81 10.47
C ALA A 226 -22.84 2.25 9.93
N THR A 227 -23.29 3.45 10.31
CA THR A 227 -24.55 4.03 9.82
C THR A 227 -24.51 4.29 8.31
N LEU A 228 -23.36 4.75 7.80
CA LEU A 228 -23.13 4.99 6.38
C LEU A 228 -23.26 3.69 5.58
N TYR A 229 -22.63 2.59 6.02
CA TYR A 229 -22.75 1.28 5.38
C TYR A 229 -24.20 0.77 5.37
N GLN A 230 -24.93 0.94 6.48
CA GLN A 230 -26.36 0.56 6.53
C GLN A 230 -27.20 1.35 5.53
N ARG A 231 -26.97 2.67 5.41
CA ARG A 231 -27.68 3.52 4.44
C ARG A 231 -27.33 3.19 3.00
N ALA A 232 -26.09 2.80 2.72
CA ALA A 232 -25.66 2.38 1.38
C ALA A 232 -26.39 1.11 0.93
N VAL A 233 -26.54 0.12 1.83
CA VAL A 233 -27.35 -1.08 1.57
C VAL A 233 -28.80 -0.74 1.24
N GLN A 234 -29.35 0.31 1.87
CA GLN A 234 -30.70 0.81 1.62
C GLN A 234 -30.83 1.66 0.35
N GLY A 235 -29.75 1.85 -0.42
CA GLY A 235 -29.76 2.60 -1.68
C GLY A 235 -29.62 4.13 -1.53
N SER A 236 -29.18 4.63 -0.37
CA SER A 236 -28.90 6.07 -0.21
C SER A 236 -27.74 6.49 -1.10
N LEU A 237 -27.99 7.35 -2.10
CA LEU A 237 -27.01 7.79 -3.11
C LEU A 237 -25.67 8.22 -2.50
N SER A 238 -25.70 9.24 -1.63
CA SER A 238 -24.49 9.77 -0.98
C SER A 238 -23.77 8.76 -0.08
N ALA A 239 -24.48 7.76 0.44
CA ALA A 239 -23.88 6.72 1.25
C ALA A 239 -23.19 5.68 0.36
N MET A 240 -23.82 5.26 -0.75
CA MET A 240 -23.20 4.36 -1.72
C MET A 240 -21.94 4.96 -2.33
N GLU A 241 -21.96 6.24 -2.70
CA GLU A 241 -20.77 6.96 -3.18
C GLU A 241 -19.65 6.93 -2.13
N SER A 242 -19.99 7.23 -0.86
CA SER A 242 -18.99 7.23 0.21
C SER A 242 -18.45 5.84 0.55
N VAL A 243 -19.28 4.78 0.50
CA VAL A 243 -18.80 3.39 0.67
C VAL A 243 -17.90 3.00 -0.49
N LEU A 244 -18.27 3.34 -1.73
CA LEU A 244 -17.46 3.06 -2.90
C LEU A 244 -16.11 3.76 -2.79
N ASP A 245 -16.08 5.04 -2.42
CA ASP A 245 -14.84 5.79 -2.16
C ASP A 245 -13.97 5.10 -1.10
N ASP A 246 -14.54 4.79 0.06
CA ASP A 246 -13.82 4.11 1.16
C ASP A 246 -13.26 2.76 0.68
N HIS A 247 -14.05 1.96 -0.04
CA HIS A 247 -13.63 0.64 -0.51
C HIS A 247 -12.55 0.71 -1.59
N LEU A 248 -12.64 1.67 -2.52
CA LEU A 248 -11.61 1.87 -3.54
C LEU A 248 -10.27 2.29 -2.95
N MET A 249 -10.27 3.04 -1.84
CA MET A 249 -9.04 3.40 -1.11
C MET A 249 -8.40 2.23 -0.37
N ASP A 250 -9.17 1.21 0.02
CA ASP A 250 -8.67 0.03 0.74
C ASP A 250 -8.07 -1.03 -0.20
N ILE A 251 -8.42 -1.00 -1.48
CA ILE A 251 -7.86 -1.91 -2.48
C ILE A 251 -6.36 -1.60 -2.65
N ASP A 252 -5.55 -2.67 -2.68
CA ASP A 252 -4.14 -2.58 -3.00
C ASP A 252 -4.00 -2.49 -4.53
N TRP A 253 -3.85 -1.28 -5.07
CA TRP A 253 -3.67 -1.05 -6.51
C TRP A 253 -2.21 -1.25 -6.90
N PRO A 254 -1.92 -1.90 -8.04
CA PRO A 254 -0.54 -2.15 -8.46
C PRO A 254 0.12 -0.92 -9.11
N GLN A 255 -0.67 0.08 -9.53
CA GLN A 255 -0.22 1.32 -10.17
C GLN A 255 -0.98 2.51 -9.62
N GLU A 256 -0.37 3.70 -9.65
CA GLU A 256 -1.04 4.96 -9.29
C GLU A 256 -2.07 5.30 -10.37
N THR A 257 -3.25 5.76 -9.94
CA THR A 257 -4.36 6.07 -10.83
C THR A 257 -5.23 7.12 -10.17
N SER A 258 -5.84 7.99 -10.96
CA SER A 258 -6.92 8.85 -10.49
C SER A 258 -8.26 8.39 -11.06
N LEU A 259 -9.30 8.45 -10.24
CA LEU A 259 -10.65 8.07 -10.64
C LEU A 259 -11.56 9.25 -10.36
N SER A 260 -12.46 9.54 -11.29
CA SER A 260 -13.63 10.36 -11.00
C SER A 260 -14.88 9.51 -11.09
N LEU A 261 -15.79 9.70 -10.14
CA LEU A 261 -17.06 8.99 -10.11
C LEU A 261 -18.23 9.95 -9.96
N GLU A 262 -19.34 9.58 -10.60
CA GLU A 262 -20.61 10.31 -10.56
C GLU A 262 -21.77 9.32 -10.60
N LEU A 263 -22.68 9.41 -9.63
CA LEU A 263 -23.93 8.69 -9.64
C LEU A 263 -25.05 9.56 -10.23
N SER A 264 -25.89 9.00 -11.08
CA SER A 264 -27.07 9.71 -11.62
C SER A 264 -28.08 10.05 -10.52
N ASP A 265 -28.89 11.08 -10.74
CA ASP A 265 -29.88 11.56 -9.74
C ASP A 265 -30.92 10.48 -9.36
N ASP A 266 -31.19 9.53 -10.26
CA ASP A 266 -32.07 8.39 -10.01
C ASP A 266 -31.36 7.20 -9.33
N GLY A 267 -30.05 7.29 -9.11
CA GLY A 267 -29.22 6.27 -8.47
C GLY A 267 -29.00 5.01 -9.31
N LYS A 268 -29.37 5.00 -10.59
CA LYS A 268 -29.35 3.81 -11.45
C LYS A 268 -28.11 3.70 -12.34
N THR A 269 -27.42 4.80 -12.61
CA THR A 269 -26.25 4.83 -13.47
C THR A 269 -25.05 5.36 -12.72
N LEU A 270 -23.99 4.55 -12.63
CA LEU A 270 -22.69 4.98 -12.12
C LEU A 270 -21.75 5.25 -13.29
N MET A 271 -21.19 6.45 -13.33
CA MET A 271 -20.20 6.86 -14.31
C MET A 271 -18.82 6.88 -13.65
N LEU A 272 -17.85 6.24 -14.30
CA LEU A 272 -16.47 6.13 -13.85
C LEU A 272 -15.55 6.64 -14.96
N ASP A 273 -14.70 7.58 -14.62
CA ASP A 273 -13.69 8.16 -15.52
C ASP A 273 -12.32 7.94 -14.90
N VAL A 274 -11.51 7.08 -15.54
CA VAL A 274 -10.29 6.49 -14.98
C VAL A 274 -9.07 6.97 -15.73
N ASP A 275 -8.13 7.55 -15.01
CA ASP A 275 -6.82 7.95 -15.48
C ASP A 275 -5.85 6.76 -15.40
N LEU A 276 -5.67 6.11 -16.54
CA LEU A 276 -4.86 4.92 -16.69
C LEU A 276 -3.38 5.29 -16.80
N PRO A 277 -2.46 4.42 -16.34
CA PRO A 277 -1.03 4.66 -16.49
C PRO A 277 -0.64 4.76 -17.97
N GLU A 278 0.36 5.59 -18.26
CA GLU A 278 1.00 5.66 -19.57
C GLU A 278 1.79 4.36 -19.84
N ILE A 279 1.82 3.90 -21.10
CA ILE A 279 2.52 2.65 -21.44
C ILE A 279 4.04 2.83 -21.37
N GLU A 280 4.51 4.06 -21.56
CA GLU A 280 5.91 4.48 -21.51
C GLU A 280 6.52 4.32 -20.11
N ASP A 281 5.75 4.62 -19.07
CA ASP A 281 6.17 4.51 -17.67
C ASP A 281 5.82 3.15 -17.03
N PHE A 282 5.27 2.24 -17.82
CA PHE A 282 4.79 0.96 -17.34
C PHE A 282 5.95 0.00 -17.03
N PRO A 283 5.93 -0.72 -15.89
CA PRO A 283 7.03 -1.60 -15.52
C PRO A 283 7.16 -2.75 -16.54
N LYS A 284 8.39 -2.93 -17.02
CA LYS A 284 8.71 -3.82 -18.14
C LYS A 284 9.79 -4.85 -17.83
N THR A 285 10.15 -5.03 -16.55
CA THR A 285 11.26 -5.90 -16.14
C THR A 285 10.82 -7.11 -15.35
N GLU A 286 11.46 -8.25 -15.59
CA GLU A 286 11.45 -9.44 -14.74
C GLU A 286 12.81 -9.55 -14.06
N LEU A 287 12.82 -9.74 -12.74
CA LEU A 287 14.05 -9.82 -11.95
C LEU A 287 14.34 -11.25 -11.52
N ARG A 288 15.60 -11.65 -11.49
CA ARG A 288 16.04 -12.94 -10.92
C ARG A 288 17.35 -12.78 -10.19
N MET A 289 17.50 -13.46 -9.06
CA MET A 289 18.80 -13.57 -8.38
C MET A 289 19.80 -14.34 -9.26
N TYR A 290 21.06 -13.93 -9.24
CA TYR A 290 22.13 -14.71 -9.87
C TYR A 290 22.29 -16.07 -9.17
N GLN A 291 22.47 -17.13 -9.98
CA GLN A 291 22.73 -18.49 -9.46
C GLN A 291 24.07 -18.59 -8.71
N ARG A 292 25.02 -17.71 -9.01
CA ARG A 292 26.33 -17.62 -8.36
C ARG A 292 26.68 -16.15 -8.12
N GLY A 293 27.18 -15.84 -6.93
CA GLY A 293 27.57 -14.47 -6.54
C GLY A 293 26.42 -13.68 -5.90
N THR A 294 26.59 -12.35 -5.88
CA THR A 294 25.64 -11.40 -5.30
C THR A 294 25.30 -10.38 -6.38
N GLY A 295 24.12 -10.54 -6.98
CA GLY A 295 23.64 -9.70 -8.08
C GLY A 295 22.27 -10.15 -8.56
N VAL A 296 21.62 -9.28 -9.33
CA VAL A 296 20.29 -9.50 -9.89
C VAL A 296 20.36 -9.37 -11.40
N SER A 297 19.85 -10.37 -12.13
CA SER A 297 19.64 -10.25 -13.57
C SER A 297 18.33 -9.53 -13.83
N VAL A 298 18.39 -8.51 -14.68
CA VAL A 298 17.20 -7.85 -15.24
C VAL A 298 16.93 -8.42 -16.63
N LYS A 299 15.70 -8.85 -16.86
CA LYS A 299 15.22 -9.23 -18.18
C LYS A 299 14.08 -8.29 -18.58
N GLU A 300 14.29 -7.51 -19.64
CA GLU A 300 13.21 -6.70 -20.20
C GLU A 300 12.21 -7.57 -20.97
N LEU A 301 10.93 -7.23 -20.84
CA LEU A 301 9.86 -7.76 -21.68
C LEU A 301 10.04 -7.27 -23.12
N SER A 302 9.70 -8.11 -24.10
CA SER A 302 9.61 -7.64 -25.48
C SER A 302 8.45 -6.64 -25.62
N ASP A 303 8.54 -5.73 -26.60
CA ASP A 303 7.47 -4.75 -26.88
C ASP A 303 6.07 -5.38 -26.99
N THR A 304 5.99 -6.58 -27.57
CA THR A 304 4.72 -7.29 -27.72
C THR A 304 4.23 -7.85 -26.39
N ALA A 305 5.12 -8.35 -25.53
CA ALA A 305 4.77 -8.80 -24.19
C ALA A 305 4.33 -7.63 -23.30
N LEU A 306 5.04 -6.50 -23.37
CA LEU A 306 4.67 -5.27 -22.67
C LEU A 306 3.28 -4.76 -23.07
N ARG A 307 3.01 -4.65 -24.38
CA ARG A 307 1.68 -4.22 -24.87
C ARG A 307 0.56 -5.15 -24.44
N LYS A 308 0.79 -6.47 -24.42
CA LYS A 308 -0.18 -7.45 -23.93
C LYS A 308 -0.43 -7.33 -22.42
N LEU A 309 0.63 -7.14 -21.64
CA LEU A 309 0.51 -6.94 -20.20
C LEU A 309 -0.23 -5.63 -19.88
N TYR A 310 0.12 -4.55 -20.57
CA TYR A 310 -0.58 -3.26 -20.46
C TYR A 310 -2.06 -3.38 -20.83
N MET A 311 -2.37 -4.01 -21.96
CA MET A 311 -3.74 -4.30 -22.39
C MET A 311 -4.52 -5.09 -21.33
N ALA A 312 -3.95 -6.17 -20.78
CA ALA A 312 -4.57 -6.96 -19.73
C ALA A 312 -4.80 -6.13 -18.46
N HIS A 313 -3.82 -5.29 -18.09
CA HIS A 313 -3.88 -4.44 -16.92
C HIS A 313 -5.00 -3.40 -17.00
N VAL A 314 -5.06 -2.60 -18.07
CA VAL A 314 -6.05 -1.51 -18.18
C VAL A 314 -7.49 -2.05 -18.26
N HIS A 315 -7.70 -3.20 -18.91
CA HIS A 315 -9.01 -3.86 -18.92
C HIS A 315 -9.31 -4.54 -17.59
N GLY A 316 -8.31 -5.13 -16.93
CA GLY A 316 -8.44 -5.71 -15.59
C GLY A 316 -8.81 -4.66 -14.54
N MET A 317 -8.23 -3.47 -14.61
CA MET A 317 -8.63 -2.32 -13.78
C MET A 317 -10.09 -1.93 -14.03
N GLY A 318 -10.49 -1.79 -15.28
CA GLY A 318 -11.88 -1.47 -15.63
C GLY A 318 -12.85 -2.52 -15.10
N PHE A 319 -12.54 -3.80 -15.33
CA PHE A 319 -13.30 -4.93 -14.84
C PHE A 319 -13.44 -4.89 -13.31
N ARG A 320 -12.33 -4.64 -12.60
CA ARG A 320 -12.33 -4.51 -11.14
C ARG A 320 -13.22 -3.37 -10.68
N LEU A 321 -13.02 -2.17 -11.22
CA LEU A 321 -13.78 -0.97 -10.86
C LEU A 321 -15.28 -1.12 -11.11
N ILE A 322 -15.68 -1.77 -12.22
CA ILE A 322 -17.09 -2.06 -12.53
C ILE A 322 -17.69 -2.98 -11.46
N GLY A 323 -16.99 -4.06 -11.09
CA GLY A 323 -17.46 -4.95 -10.02
C GLY A 323 -17.58 -4.24 -8.68
N GLU A 324 -16.60 -3.41 -8.32
CA GLU A 324 -16.66 -2.59 -7.09
C GLU A 324 -17.83 -1.62 -7.11
N GLY A 325 -18.07 -0.96 -8.25
CA GLY A 325 -19.21 -0.08 -8.45
C GLY A 325 -20.55 -0.80 -8.22
N PHE A 326 -20.72 -1.99 -8.80
CA PHE A 326 -21.93 -2.78 -8.59
C PHE A 326 -22.08 -3.31 -7.15
N ALA A 327 -20.98 -3.71 -6.51
CA ALA A 327 -21.00 -4.25 -5.15
C ALA A 327 -21.31 -3.15 -4.12
N CYS A 328 -20.73 -1.96 -4.26
CA CYS A 328 -20.90 -0.86 -3.31
C CYS A 328 -22.17 -0.03 -3.53
N ALA A 329 -22.75 -0.06 -4.73
CA ALA A 329 -23.96 0.70 -5.07
C ALA A 329 -25.11 -0.22 -5.53
N PRO A 330 -25.87 -0.85 -4.60
CA PRO A 330 -26.90 -1.83 -4.95
C PRO A 330 -28.02 -1.34 -5.87
N SER A 331 -28.33 -0.04 -5.88
CA SER A 331 -29.36 0.54 -6.77
C SER A 331 -28.90 0.72 -8.21
N VAL A 332 -27.59 0.68 -8.48
CA VAL A 332 -27.02 0.93 -9.82
C VAL A 332 -27.36 -0.25 -10.73
N GLU A 333 -28.06 0.00 -11.82
CA GLU A 333 -28.38 -0.97 -12.86
C GLU A 333 -27.35 -0.94 -14.00
N THR A 334 -26.70 0.20 -14.23
CA THR A 334 -25.73 0.39 -15.32
C THR A 334 -24.46 1.07 -14.82
N VAL A 335 -23.29 0.54 -15.18
CA VAL A 335 -21.99 1.21 -15.01
C VAL A 335 -21.49 1.64 -16.38
N VAL A 336 -21.10 2.90 -16.52
CA VAL A 336 -20.37 3.41 -17.68
C VAL A 336 -18.96 3.72 -17.22
N LEU A 337 -17.97 2.98 -17.71
CA LEU A 337 -16.57 3.21 -17.40
C LEU A 337 -15.82 3.69 -18.64
N SER A 338 -15.09 4.78 -18.51
CA SER A 338 -14.21 5.32 -19.53
C SER A 338 -12.79 5.38 -18.98
N GLY A 339 -11.84 4.82 -19.71
CA GLY A 339 -10.42 4.85 -19.36
C GLY A 339 -9.66 5.74 -20.33
N PHE A 340 -8.94 6.73 -19.82
CA PHE A 340 -8.09 7.63 -20.59
C PHE A 340 -6.67 7.62 -20.07
N THR A 341 -5.74 8.05 -20.90
CA THR A 341 -4.35 8.35 -20.53
C THR A 341 -4.08 9.80 -20.94
N GLN A 342 -3.21 10.47 -20.22
CA GLN A 342 -2.74 11.80 -20.63
C GLN A 342 -1.62 11.64 -21.64
N MET A 343 -1.60 12.48 -22.68
CA MET A 343 -0.46 12.56 -23.58
C MET A 343 -0.18 14.01 -23.96
N THR A 344 1.10 14.36 -24.09
CA THR A 344 1.50 15.65 -24.62
C THR A 344 1.34 15.66 -26.14
N ASN A 345 0.44 16.49 -26.65
CA ASN A 345 0.28 16.73 -28.07
C ASN A 345 1.54 17.42 -28.62
N ARG A 346 2.29 16.73 -29.49
CA ARG A 346 3.57 17.24 -30.04
C ARG A 346 3.42 18.51 -30.88
N ALA A 347 2.26 18.76 -31.46
CA ALA A 347 2.01 19.95 -32.28
C ALA A 347 1.73 21.20 -31.44
N THR A 348 1.09 21.04 -30.28
CA THR A 348 0.64 22.17 -29.44
C THR A 348 1.40 22.29 -28.11
N GLY A 349 2.13 21.24 -27.71
CA GLY A 349 2.76 21.11 -26.39
C GLY A 349 1.76 20.94 -25.25
N ARG A 350 0.46 20.82 -25.52
CA ARG A 350 -0.58 20.69 -24.49
C ARG A 350 -0.77 19.23 -24.09
N VAL A 351 -1.01 19.00 -22.81
CA VAL A 351 -1.47 17.70 -22.31
C VAL A 351 -2.95 17.57 -22.66
N GLU A 352 -3.30 16.50 -23.36
CA GLU A 352 -4.66 16.20 -23.80
C GLU A 352 -5.05 14.79 -23.33
N ASP A 353 -6.29 14.65 -22.87
CA ASP A 353 -6.84 13.36 -22.44
C ASP A 353 -7.15 12.50 -23.66
N ARG A 354 -6.60 11.30 -23.70
CA ARG A 354 -6.82 10.32 -24.76
C ARG A 354 -7.54 9.09 -24.20
N TYR A 355 -8.81 8.97 -24.51
CA TYR A 355 -9.61 7.80 -24.16
C TYR A 355 -9.15 6.56 -24.94
N LEU A 356 -8.82 5.50 -24.20
CA LEU A 356 -8.37 4.21 -24.74
C LEU A 356 -9.57 3.26 -24.97
N TYR A 357 -10.53 3.27 -24.05
CA TYR A 357 -11.78 2.53 -24.18
C TYR A 357 -12.89 3.15 -23.33
N SER A 358 -14.14 2.83 -23.68
CA SER A 358 -15.32 3.16 -22.88
C SER A 358 -16.34 2.03 -22.99
N VAL A 359 -16.86 1.56 -21.87
CA VAL A 359 -17.75 0.39 -21.80
C VAL A 359 -19.00 0.71 -20.99
N LYS A 360 -20.16 0.31 -21.51
CA LYS A 360 -21.44 0.37 -20.80
C LYS A 360 -21.87 -1.04 -20.41
N VAL A 361 -21.96 -1.28 -19.12
CA VAL A 361 -22.22 -2.60 -18.51
C VAL A 361 -23.54 -2.57 -17.76
N ASN A 362 -24.41 -3.54 -18.04
CA ASN A 362 -25.65 -3.75 -17.30
C ASN A 362 -25.43 -4.79 -16.18
N ARG A 363 -26.03 -4.56 -15.00
CA ARG A 363 -25.91 -5.42 -13.82
C ARG A 363 -26.34 -6.87 -14.09
N ASP A 364 -27.45 -7.09 -14.79
CA ASP A 364 -27.99 -8.44 -14.98
C ASP A 364 -27.11 -9.26 -15.93
N THR A 365 -26.53 -8.63 -16.95
CA THR A 365 -25.52 -9.28 -17.79
C THR A 365 -24.22 -9.52 -17.02
N TRP A 366 -23.79 -8.56 -16.19
CA TRP A 366 -22.60 -8.70 -15.34
C TRP A 366 -22.69 -9.89 -14.37
N ARG A 367 -23.90 -10.16 -13.83
CA ARG A 367 -24.17 -11.33 -12.97
C ARG A 367 -23.91 -12.68 -13.62
N GLN A 368 -23.84 -12.76 -14.94
CA GLN A 368 -23.58 -14.01 -15.67
C GLN A 368 -22.10 -14.42 -15.62
N ILE A 369 -21.20 -13.52 -15.21
CA ILE A 369 -19.79 -13.84 -15.00
C ILE A 369 -19.66 -14.79 -13.81
N HIS A 370 -18.84 -15.84 -13.97
CA HIS A 370 -18.58 -16.78 -12.89
C HIS A 370 -17.49 -16.25 -11.94
N PHE A 371 -17.88 -15.41 -10.97
CA PHE A 371 -16.96 -14.79 -9.99
C PHE A 371 -16.19 -15.80 -9.11
N GLY A 372 -16.67 -17.05 -9.02
CA GLY A 372 -15.94 -18.14 -8.35
C GLY A 372 -14.77 -18.71 -9.16
N ASN A 373 -14.61 -18.32 -10.43
CA ASN A 373 -13.54 -18.80 -11.31
C ASN A 373 -12.94 -17.66 -12.16
N LEU A 374 -12.61 -16.54 -11.52
CA LEU A 374 -12.04 -15.37 -12.20
C LEU A 374 -10.67 -15.64 -12.84
N GLU A 375 -9.94 -16.67 -12.39
CA GLU A 375 -8.68 -17.10 -13.01
C GLU A 375 -8.85 -17.53 -14.47
N ALA A 376 -10.04 -18.04 -14.84
CA ALA A 376 -10.37 -18.41 -16.21
C ALA A 376 -11.00 -17.26 -17.03
N VAL A 377 -11.26 -16.11 -16.41
CA VAL A 377 -11.87 -14.95 -17.07
C VAL A 377 -10.77 -14.04 -17.60
N ASP A 378 -10.77 -13.80 -18.91
CA ASP A 378 -9.97 -12.75 -19.54
C ASP A 378 -10.76 -11.43 -19.55
N PRO A 379 -10.33 -10.38 -18.83
CA PRO A 379 -11.02 -9.09 -18.80
C PRO A 379 -11.16 -8.44 -20.18
N VAL A 380 -10.22 -8.67 -21.09
CA VAL A 380 -10.19 -8.07 -22.43
C VAL A 380 -11.34 -8.60 -23.29
N GLU A 381 -11.61 -9.91 -23.19
CA GLU A 381 -12.70 -10.60 -23.86
C GLU A 381 -14.02 -10.44 -23.11
N ALA A 382 -13.99 -10.49 -21.78
CA ALA A 382 -15.19 -10.32 -20.95
C ALA A 382 -15.83 -8.95 -21.17
N LEU A 383 -15.04 -7.87 -21.21
CA LEU A 383 -15.56 -6.53 -21.50
C LEU A 383 -16.08 -6.38 -22.94
N ALA A 384 -15.58 -7.18 -23.90
CA ALA A 384 -16.05 -7.17 -25.28
C ALA A 384 -17.45 -7.78 -25.44
N ALA A 385 -17.95 -8.53 -24.45
CA ALA A 385 -19.32 -9.03 -24.42
C ALA A 385 -20.37 -7.93 -24.10
N PHE A 386 -19.92 -6.73 -23.70
CA PHE A 386 -20.78 -5.59 -23.40
C PHE A 386 -20.70 -4.51 -24.49
N ALA A 387 -21.41 -3.40 -24.31
CA ALA A 387 -21.35 -2.25 -25.21
C ALA A 387 -20.01 -1.50 -25.06
N LEU A 388 -18.96 -2.07 -25.65
CA LEU A 388 -17.59 -1.60 -25.62
C LEU A 388 -17.26 -0.74 -26.85
N ARG A 389 -16.74 0.46 -26.61
CA ARG A 389 -16.03 1.30 -27.59
C ARG A 389 -14.54 1.16 -27.33
N ARG A 390 -13.83 0.52 -28.26
CA ARG A 390 -12.37 0.32 -28.20
C ARG A 390 -11.83 0.18 -29.62
N ASP A 391 -10.79 0.95 -29.95
CA ASP A 391 -10.00 0.75 -31.17
C ASP A 391 -8.60 0.29 -30.76
N MET A 392 -8.30 -0.99 -31.01
CA MET A 392 -7.08 -1.63 -30.56
C MET A 392 -6.67 -2.77 -31.50
N THR A 393 -5.37 -2.90 -31.77
CA THR A 393 -4.83 -4.07 -32.51
C THR A 393 -4.84 -5.33 -31.64
N LYS A 394 -4.77 -6.52 -32.26
CA LYS A 394 -4.57 -7.79 -31.53
C LYS A 394 -3.29 -7.83 -30.68
N THR A 395 -2.34 -6.96 -30.97
CA THR A 395 -1.07 -6.83 -30.24
C THR A 395 -1.12 -5.81 -29.11
N GLY A 396 -2.28 -5.17 -28.85
CA GLY A 396 -2.46 -4.24 -27.73
C GLY A 396 -2.09 -2.79 -28.03
N ILE A 397 -2.05 -2.38 -29.31
CA ILE A 397 -1.84 -0.97 -29.67
C ILE A 397 -3.19 -0.28 -29.70
N PHE A 398 -3.43 0.63 -28.77
CA PHE A 398 -4.65 1.43 -28.69
C PHE A 398 -4.64 2.60 -29.69
N ARG A 399 -5.84 3.01 -30.10
CA ARG A 399 -6.16 4.26 -30.80
C ARG A 399 -7.21 5.01 -30.00
N SER A 400 -7.24 6.34 -30.13
CA SER A 400 -8.18 7.19 -29.39
C SER A 400 -9.62 6.90 -29.81
N ILE A 401 -10.54 6.88 -28.85
CA ILE A 401 -11.98 6.75 -29.10
C ILE A 401 -12.77 7.91 -28.49
N GLU A 402 -14.03 8.06 -28.89
CA GLU A 402 -14.99 8.95 -28.21
C GLU A 402 -15.76 8.14 -27.14
N PRO A 403 -15.71 8.53 -25.86
CA PRO A 403 -16.35 7.77 -24.78
C PRO A 403 -17.88 7.86 -24.85
N TRP A 404 -18.56 6.98 -24.11
CA TRP A 404 -20.01 7.12 -23.90
C TRP A 404 -20.32 8.40 -23.12
N SER A 405 -21.31 9.18 -23.57
CA SER A 405 -21.71 10.43 -22.92
C SER A 405 -22.78 10.21 -21.85
N ALA A 406 -22.76 11.06 -20.82
CA ALA A 406 -23.74 11.07 -19.72
C ALA A 406 -25.20 11.21 -20.19
N GLY A 407 -25.43 11.79 -21.38
CA GLY A 407 -26.76 12.06 -21.94
C GLY A 407 -27.34 10.95 -22.82
N SER A 408 -26.60 9.89 -23.12
CA SER A 408 -27.06 8.79 -23.99
C SER A 408 -27.83 7.68 -23.24
N VAL A 409 -28.31 7.99 -22.03
CA VAL A 409 -29.16 7.12 -21.20
C VAL A 409 -30.63 7.27 -21.66
N SER A 410 -30.91 6.94 -22.91
CA SER A 410 -32.28 6.59 -23.33
C SER A 410 -32.35 5.07 -23.52
N ALA A 411 -33.36 4.47 -22.90
CA ALA A 411 -33.63 3.03 -22.88
C ALA A 411 -33.63 2.42 -24.29
N PRO A 412 -33.26 1.13 -24.44
CA PRO A 412 -33.55 0.43 -25.69
C PRO A 412 -35.06 0.39 -25.91
N ALA A 413 -35.46 0.63 -27.16
CA ALA A 413 -36.83 0.55 -27.64
C ALA A 413 -37.39 -0.88 -27.61
#